data_AF-A0A3E2HBD5-F1
#
_entry.id   AF-A0A3E2HBD5-F1
#
_cell.length_a   1.000
_cell.length_b   1.000
_cell.length_c   1.000
_cell.angle_alpha   90.00
_cell.angle_beta   90.00
_cell.angle_gamma   90.00
#
_symmetry.space_group_name_H-M   'P 1'
#
loop_
_entity.id
_entity.type
_entity.pdbx_description
1 polymer ?
#
loop_
_entity_poly.entity_id
_entity_poly.type
_entity_poly.pdbx_seq_one_letter_code
_entity_poly.pdbx_strand_id
1 'polypeptide(L)'
;MELDPIKAIRDSRPPASDYLTYLTILESHLSKKILPELNEILQDEELTQNIGWDLIHLLLPMRGSEECLSTIARLGNPREVVLKVTEALQLLPSDATEDEEEKDEALNQDNDKVDTAEEENDEPTNTEKFCKLVALLSILLPRIRTKYPSRFLSTSLIAILRAYQPSAQATLSVIAFVHSLSGIKRPQLPSRKSGTDLQTTTSAIGDTSGVRAPDPEAQEEDPREAAIQKKLLQSFITYILEDYANENQIEWASRLLEFFNPAKVVAGRKSLAEAFKEDSNLQIRDTVVGQLVALARDLELLNYDILFDTIYKPESEPDSENDEEEHYPSSPEDIPLSAVGCLFLIMSMVFSSILFDSKGALPDLSIFPDHEKLVKRFIGTAGAQNIGTEPVGIIDAVAAIGIWLEHNNKFVSGPLEDDDFLQHLQSLSLLSANTPLPTLRYACSVLTSSILHAHPDDRVRLAFISDTLEHCPYETLKESAIGLLKDELMTAQTRKSNNVFSSSAAITAVLPYFFPEIPSVESYSNEELIQEIMQAYPFHMGVLNFLYFLSGKVYSHLVPGGMIQTSKELYLIPLQEVLEKCLKELRQERPSDDSGENVGQAEIHLLGERLSQTSTQAELQLLGDRLALYFTRIEDL
;
A
#
# COMPACT_ATOMS: atom_id res chain seq x y z
N MET A 1 55.70 6.72 -22.44
CA MET A 1 55.93 5.63 -21.47
C MET A 1 54.81 5.76 -20.47
N GLU A 2 53.71 5.03 -20.67
CA GLU A 2 52.73 4.90 -19.60
C GLU A 2 53.44 4.16 -18.47
N LEU A 3 53.59 4.81 -17.32
CA LEU A 3 54.05 4.13 -16.11
C LEU A 3 53.01 3.05 -15.81
N ASP A 4 53.48 1.83 -15.60
CA ASP A 4 52.64 0.73 -15.13
C ASP A 4 51.94 1.18 -13.83
N PRO A 5 50.61 1.32 -13.82
CA PRO A 5 49.90 1.94 -12.71
C PRO A 5 50.02 1.11 -11.43
N ILE A 6 50.17 -0.21 -11.54
CA ILE A 6 50.43 -1.10 -10.40
C ILE A 6 51.79 -0.79 -9.78
N LYS A 7 52.80 -0.58 -10.62
CA LYS A 7 54.15 -0.23 -10.16
C LYS A 7 54.18 1.13 -9.49
N ALA A 8 53.46 2.12 -10.04
CA ALA A 8 53.36 3.45 -9.45
C ALA A 8 52.72 3.43 -8.04
N ILE A 9 51.65 2.65 -7.86
CA ILE A 9 50.99 2.47 -6.56
C ILE A 9 51.93 1.75 -5.58
N ARG A 10 52.61 0.66 -5.98
CA ARG A 10 53.53 -0.05 -5.07
C ARG A 10 54.73 0.79 -4.65
N ASP A 11 55.35 1.52 -5.59
CA ASP A 11 56.57 2.30 -5.34
C ASP A 11 56.30 3.56 -4.49
N SER A 12 55.05 4.04 -4.43
CA SER A 12 54.65 5.23 -3.67
C SER A 12 54.12 4.93 -2.26
N ARG A 13 54.01 3.66 -1.85
CA ARG A 13 53.47 3.26 -0.54
C ARG A 13 54.24 3.93 0.63
N PRO A 14 53.56 4.41 1.68
CA PRO A 14 54.22 4.89 2.89
C PRO A 14 55.23 3.87 3.44
N PRO A 15 56.45 4.30 3.84
CA PRO A 15 56.89 5.68 4.09
C PRO A 15 57.48 6.43 2.88
N ALA A 16 57.41 5.88 1.66
CA ALA A 16 58.00 6.54 0.48
C ALA A 16 57.29 7.85 0.09
N SER A 17 56.00 7.96 0.39
CA SER A 17 55.20 9.18 0.36
C SER A 17 54.35 9.30 1.63
N ASP A 18 53.76 10.47 1.87
CA ASP A 18 52.73 10.66 2.91
C ASP A 18 51.37 10.14 2.43
N TYR A 19 50.48 9.82 3.38
CA TYR A 19 49.19 9.18 3.09
C TYR A 19 48.31 9.98 2.11
N LEU A 20 48.33 11.31 2.17
CA LEU A 20 47.55 12.17 1.27
C LEU A 20 48.07 12.07 -0.17
N THR A 21 49.39 12.18 -0.37
CA THR A 21 49.99 12.02 -1.69
C THR A 21 49.75 10.62 -2.26
N TYR A 22 49.81 9.60 -1.40
CA TYR A 22 49.49 8.22 -1.78
C TYR A 22 48.04 8.08 -2.25
N LEU A 23 47.08 8.69 -1.54
CA LEU A 23 45.66 8.70 -1.92
C LEU A 23 45.45 9.33 -3.30
N THR A 24 46.04 10.51 -3.57
CA THR A 24 45.92 11.19 -4.87
C THR A 24 46.51 10.37 -6.01
N ILE A 25 47.64 9.69 -5.79
CA ILE A 25 48.23 8.78 -6.79
C ILE A 25 47.28 7.61 -7.05
N LEU A 26 46.70 7.02 -5.99
CA LEU A 26 45.77 5.91 -6.08
C LEU A 26 44.48 6.30 -6.82
N GLU A 27 43.91 7.46 -6.52
CA GLU A 27 42.77 8.06 -7.22
C GLU A 27 43.03 8.20 -8.72
N SER A 28 44.18 8.78 -9.10
CA SER A 28 44.52 9.01 -10.51
C SER A 28 44.70 7.74 -11.34
N HIS A 29 44.96 6.61 -10.69
CA HIS A 29 45.22 5.33 -11.34
C HIS A 29 44.10 4.32 -11.13
N LEU A 30 43.06 4.64 -10.35
CA LEU A 30 42.00 3.71 -9.98
C LEU A 30 41.24 3.21 -11.21
N SER A 31 41.20 1.89 -11.39
CA SER A 31 40.47 1.24 -12.49
C SER A 31 40.18 -0.22 -12.15
N LYS A 32 39.22 -0.82 -12.87
CA LYS A 32 38.82 -2.24 -12.67
C LYS A 32 39.97 -3.23 -12.71
N LYS A 33 41.00 -2.96 -13.54
CA LYS A 33 42.17 -3.84 -13.70
C LYS A 33 43.05 -3.89 -12.44
N ILE A 34 42.98 -2.86 -11.60
CA ILE A 34 43.84 -2.72 -10.42
C ILE A 34 43.14 -3.25 -9.15
N LEU A 35 41.82 -3.47 -9.17
CA LEU A 35 41.06 -3.91 -8.00
C LEU A 35 41.64 -5.14 -7.27
N PRO A 36 42.08 -6.21 -7.95
CA PRO A 36 42.68 -7.37 -7.26
C PRO A 36 43.97 -7.00 -6.51
N GLU A 37 44.83 -6.22 -7.15
CA GLU A 37 46.08 -5.75 -6.59
C GLU A 37 45.87 -4.74 -5.45
N LEU A 38 44.89 -3.85 -5.62
CA LEU A 38 44.45 -2.94 -4.56
C LEU A 38 43.94 -3.71 -3.34
N ASN A 39 43.18 -4.80 -3.53
CA ASN A 39 42.72 -5.62 -2.42
C ASN A 39 43.89 -6.28 -1.65
N GLU A 40 44.96 -6.70 -2.34
CA GLU A 40 46.18 -7.19 -1.69
C GLU A 40 46.86 -6.11 -0.86
N ILE A 41 46.96 -4.89 -1.39
CA ILE A 41 47.54 -3.73 -0.69
C ILE A 41 46.71 -3.37 0.54
N LEU A 42 45.38 -3.38 0.43
CA LEU A 42 44.44 -3.07 1.52
C LEU A 42 44.43 -4.14 2.63
N GLN A 43 45.07 -5.31 2.45
CA GLN A 43 45.25 -6.26 3.56
C GLN A 43 46.23 -5.75 4.64
N ASP A 44 46.99 -4.68 4.37
CA ASP A 44 47.78 -4.01 5.41
C ASP A 44 46.89 -3.18 6.33
N GLU A 45 46.79 -3.62 7.58
CA GLU A 45 45.97 -2.97 8.61
C GLU A 45 46.37 -1.51 8.86
N GLU A 46 47.67 -1.22 8.97
CA GLU A 46 48.13 0.14 9.30
C GLU A 46 47.84 1.11 8.16
N LEU A 47 48.06 0.70 6.91
CA LEU A 47 47.72 1.50 5.75
C LEU A 47 46.21 1.73 5.65
N THR A 48 45.42 0.66 5.74
CA THR A 48 43.97 0.69 5.54
C THR A 48 43.24 1.47 6.64
N GLN A 49 43.76 1.48 7.87
CA GLN A 49 43.24 2.34 8.95
C GLN A 49 43.34 3.83 8.63
N ASN A 50 44.38 4.25 7.89
CA ASN A 50 44.62 5.66 7.58
C ASN A 50 43.92 6.14 6.31
N ILE A 51 43.83 5.29 5.26
CA ILE A 51 43.33 5.72 3.93
C ILE A 51 42.00 5.09 3.52
N GLY A 52 41.54 4.02 4.20
CA GLY A 52 40.46 3.18 3.67
C GLY A 52 39.10 3.88 3.56
N TRP A 53 38.82 4.82 4.45
CA TRP A 53 37.54 5.53 4.52
C TRP A 53 37.34 6.52 3.36
N ASP A 54 38.41 7.16 2.88
CA ASP A 54 38.38 8.04 1.69
C ASP A 54 38.04 7.27 0.39
N LEU A 55 38.37 5.97 0.35
CA LEU A 55 38.17 5.15 -0.86
C LEU A 55 36.70 4.71 -1.06
N ILE A 56 35.82 4.88 -0.08
CA ILE A 56 34.44 4.38 -0.16
C ILE A 56 33.68 4.96 -1.37
N HIS A 57 33.69 6.28 -1.53
CA HIS A 57 32.98 6.95 -2.63
C HIS A 57 33.59 6.65 -4.00
N LEU A 58 34.88 6.33 -4.05
CA LEU A 58 35.60 6.00 -5.28
C LEU A 58 35.34 4.55 -5.72
N LEU A 59 35.23 3.64 -4.76
CA LEU A 59 35.03 2.21 -5.00
C LEU A 59 33.55 1.85 -5.23
N LEU A 60 32.61 2.56 -4.61
CA LEU A 60 31.17 2.28 -4.70
C LEU A 60 30.61 2.26 -6.14
N PRO A 61 30.97 3.19 -7.06
CA PRO A 61 30.50 3.19 -8.44
C PRO A 61 31.14 2.09 -9.31
N MET A 62 32.19 1.44 -8.83
CA MET A 62 32.92 0.44 -9.62
C MET A 62 32.37 -0.98 -9.39
N ARG A 63 31.97 -1.66 -10.46
CA ARG A 63 31.67 -3.11 -10.40
C ARG A 63 32.94 -3.92 -10.15
N GLY A 64 32.86 -4.93 -9.27
CA GLY A 64 34.00 -5.77 -8.88
C GLY A 64 34.78 -5.26 -7.66
N SER A 65 34.40 -4.12 -7.08
CA SER A 65 35.07 -3.53 -5.92
C SER A 65 34.64 -4.14 -4.57
N GLU A 66 33.76 -5.14 -4.57
CA GLU A 66 33.13 -5.70 -3.37
C GLU A 66 34.16 -6.25 -2.38
N GLU A 67 35.22 -6.91 -2.88
CA GLU A 67 36.29 -7.42 -2.03
C GLU A 67 37.09 -6.30 -1.36
N CYS A 68 37.42 -5.24 -2.10
CA CYS A 68 38.11 -4.06 -1.56
C CYS A 68 37.27 -3.38 -0.48
N LEU A 69 35.98 -3.15 -0.75
CA LEU A 69 35.04 -2.55 0.21
C LEU A 69 34.89 -3.42 1.48
N SER A 70 34.80 -4.74 1.32
CA SER A 70 34.75 -5.68 2.45
C SER A 70 36.04 -5.66 3.28
N THR A 71 37.20 -5.60 2.62
CA THR A 71 38.50 -5.46 3.30
C THR A 71 38.59 -4.14 4.07
N ILE A 72 38.16 -3.02 3.48
CA ILE A 72 38.09 -1.72 4.17
C ILE A 72 37.17 -1.80 5.39
N ALA A 73 35.99 -2.40 5.26
CA ALA A 73 35.06 -2.56 6.39
C ALA A 73 35.62 -3.46 7.51
N ARG A 74 36.53 -4.39 7.19
CA ARG A 74 37.16 -5.32 8.15
C ARG A 74 38.39 -4.73 8.84
N LEU A 75 39.22 -3.97 8.13
CA LEU A 75 40.54 -3.53 8.58
C LEU A 75 40.66 -2.02 8.79
N GLY A 76 39.83 -1.22 8.12
CA GLY A 76 39.84 0.24 8.25
C GLY A 76 39.36 0.71 9.63
N ASN A 77 39.60 2.00 9.93
CA ASN A 77 39.11 2.64 11.15
C ASN A 77 37.56 2.59 11.15
N PRO A 78 36.93 1.83 12.06
CA PRO A 78 35.49 1.60 11.99
C PRO A 78 34.66 2.87 12.21
N ARG A 79 35.18 3.88 12.93
CA ARG A 79 34.46 5.13 13.20
C ARG A 79 34.36 5.99 11.95
N GLU A 80 35.48 6.22 11.28
CA GLU A 80 35.56 7.01 10.04
C GLU A 80 34.83 6.32 8.88
N VAL A 81 35.00 4.99 8.75
CA VAL A 81 34.35 4.25 7.66
C VAL A 81 32.83 4.25 7.82
N VAL A 82 32.27 4.15 9.05
CA VAL A 82 30.81 4.26 9.24
C VAL A 82 30.27 5.62 8.84
N LEU A 83 30.99 6.70 9.18
CA LEU A 83 30.59 8.05 8.79
C LEU A 83 30.58 8.19 7.26
N LYS A 84 31.60 7.69 6.57
CA LYS A 84 31.67 7.72 5.10
C LYS A 84 30.63 6.84 4.42
N VAL A 85 30.34 5.67 4.97
CA VAL A 85 29.26 4.79 4.45
C VAL A 85 27.89 5.45 4.66
N THR A 86 27.69 6.13 5.78
CA THR A 86 26.45 6.88 6.08
C THR A 86 26.30 8.08 5.14
N GLU A 87 27.39 8.83 4.89
CA GLU A 87 27.43 9.92 3.91
C GLU A 87 27.11 9.39 2.50
N ALA A 88 27.70 8.26 2.10
CA ALA A 88 27.42 7.64 0.81
C ALA A 88 25.96 7.20 0.65
N LEU A 89 25.29 6.73 1.73
CA LEU A 89 23.86 6.43 1.71
C LEU A 89 23.02 7.69 1.47
N GLN A 90 23.37 8.80 2.11
CA GLN A 90 22.64 10.07 1.97
C GLN A 90 22.81 10.72 0.59
N LEU A 91 23.89 10.39 -0.11
CA LEU A 91 24.18 10.87 -1.47
C LEU A 91 23.57 9.99 -2.57
N LEU A 92 22.90 8.88 -2.24
CA LEU A 92 22.21 8.10 -3.25
C LEU A 92 21.05 8.94 -3.82
N PRO A 93 20.88 9.00 -5.16
CA PRO A 93 19.76 9.72 -5.77
C PRO A 93 18.45 9.10 -5.29
N SER A 94 17.49 9.96 -4.93
CA SER A 94 16.09 9.54 -4.86
C SER A 94 15.55 9.55 -6.28
N ASP A 95 15.19 8.38 -6.83
CA ASP A 95 14.59 8.25 -8.17
C ASP A 95 13.26 9.07 -8.30
N ALA A 96 12.75 9.66 -7.22
CA ALA A 96 11.55 10.49 -7.18
C ALA A 96 11.71 11.93 -7.73
N THR A 97 12.93 12.39 -8.05
CA THR A 97 13.17 13.77 -8.53
C THR A 97 13.60 13.90 -10.00
N GLU A 98 13.74 12.80 -10.74
CA GLU A 98 14.25 12.82 -12.11
C GLU A 98 13.15 12.88 -13.20
N ASP A 99 11.88 13.14 -12.85
CA ASP A 99 10.77 13.05 -13.79
C ASP A 99 10.32 14.35 -14.49
N GLU A 100 10.92 15.52 -14.20
CA GLU A 100 10.47 16.78 -14.86
C GLU A 100 11.51 17.58 -15.66
N GLU A 101 12.82 17.29 -15.61
CA GLU A 101 13.80 18.14 -16.33
C GLU A 101 14.60 17.44 -17.47
N GLU A 102 14.67 16.10 -17.53
CA GLU A 102 15.46 15.41 -18.56
C GLU A 102 14.66 14.80 -19.74
N LYS A 103 13.32 14.84 -19.69
CA LYS A 103 12.47 14.29 -20.77
C LYS A 103 12.28 15.21 -21.98
N ASP A 104 12.60 16.50 -21.88
CA ASP A 104 12.37 17.48 -22.95
C ASP A 104 13.49 17.57 -24.00
N GLU A 105 14.68 17.00 -23.75
CA GLU A 105 15.78 17.03 -24.73
C GLU A 105 15.87 15.77 -25.62
N ALA A 106 15.09 14.71 -25.34
CA ALA A 106 15.18 13.43 -26.06
C ALA A 106 14.12 13.22 -27.17
N LEU A 107 13.17 14.13 -27.37
CA LEU A 107 12.04 13.93 -28.29
C LEU A 107 12.24 14.43 -29.73
N ASN A 108 13.46 14.75 -30.16
CA ASN A 108 13.74 15.10 -31.56
C ASN A 108 14.91 14.30 -32.14
N GLN A 109 14.72 13.00 -32.35
CA GLN A 109 15.34 12.29 -33.47
C GLN A 109 14.62 10.97 -33.82
N ASP A 110 14.05 11.00 -35.02
CA ASP A 110 13.39 9.97 -35.83
C ASP A 110 13.47 8.49 -35.41
N ASN A 111 12.27 7.89 -35.43
CA ASN A 111 11.98 6.47 -35.56
C ASN A 111 12.69 5.83 -36.76
N ASP A 112 13.59 4.87 -36.49
CA ASP A 112 13.70 3.60 -37.21
C ASP A 112 14.85 2.76 -36.62
N LYS A 113 14.53 1.85 -35.68
CA LYS A 113 15.15 0.52 -35.54
C LYS A 113 14.57 -0.25 -34.35
N VAL A 114 13.96 -1.37 -34.70
CA VAL A 114 13.53 -2.48 -33.85
C VAL A 114 14.75 -3.28 -33.36
N ASP A 115 14.69 -3.75 -32.11
CA ASP A 115 15.49 -4.80 -31.45
C ASP A 115 17.02 -4.65 -31.43
N THR A 116 17.56 -4.05 -30.35
CA THR A 116 18.73 -4.49 -29.52
C THR A 116 19.26 -3.31 -28.70
N ALA A 117 18.91 -3.23 -27.41
CA ALA A 117 19.46 -2.23 -26.48
C ALA A 117 19.81 -2.85 -25.11
N GLU A 118 20.39 -4.05 -25.12
CA GLU A 118 21.02 -4.67 -23.96
C GLU A 118 22.56 -4.66 -24.12
N GLU A 119 23.18 -3.49 -24.28
CA GLU A 119 24.64 -3.35 -24.12
C GLU A 119 25.00 -2.05 -23.37
N GLU A 120 25.69 -2.23 -22.24
CA GLU A 120 26.61 -1.30 -21.55
C GLU A 120 26.07 -0.16 -20.66
N ASN A 121 25.39 -0.49 -19.55
CA ASN A 121 25.50 0.32 -18.32
C ASN A 121 26.46 -0.39 -17.34
N ASP A 122 27.68 0.14 -17.24
CA ASP A 122 28.81 -0.47 -16.53
C ASP A 122 28.82 -0.19 -15.00
N GLU A 123 27.89 0.64 -14.52
CA GLU A 123 27.75 1.09 -13.12
C GLU A 123 26.71 0.25 -12.33
N PRO A 124 26.90 -0.03 -11.03
CA PRO A 124 25.87 -0.69 -10.22
C PRO A 124 24.64 0.21 -10.02
N THR A 125 23.46 -0.40 -9.90
CA THR A 125 22.21 0.35 -9.67
C THR A 125 22.17 0.99 -8.29
N ASN A 126 21.31 2.00 -8.07
CA ASN A 126 21.13 2.63 -6.75
C ASN A 126 20.74 1.60 -5.67
N THR A 127 19.89 0.64 -6.01
CA THR A 127 19.51 -0.48 -5.12
C THR A 127 20.71 -1.37 -4.78
N GLU A 128 21.58 -1.68 -5.75
CA GLU A 128 22.80 -2.45 -5.50
C GLU A 128 23.79 -1.69 -4.61
N LYS A 129 24.00 -0.38 -4.87
CA LYS A 129 24.84 0.50 -4.04
C LYS A 129 24.29 0.57 -2.61
N PHE A 130 23.00 0.77 -2.43
CA PHE A 130 22.31 0.72 -1.14
C PHE A 130 22.58 -0.60 -0.41
N CYS A 131 22.34 -1.74 -1.08
CA CYS A 131 22.54 -3.06 -0.48
C CYS A 131 24.00 -3.28 -0.04
N LYS A 132 24.97 -2.83 -0.85
CA LYS A 132 26.40 -2.89 -0.51
C LYS A 132 26.70 -2.07 0.75
N LEU A 133 26.25 -0.82 0.81
CA LEU A 133 26.48 0.06 1.96
C LEU A 133 25.88 -0.51 3.25
N VAL A 134 24.64 -1.02 3.20
CA VAL A 134 23.98 -1.71 4.34
C VAL A 134 24.75 -2.96 4.78
N ALA A 135 25.30 -3.72 3.83
CA ALA A 135 26.15 -4.88 4.15
C ALA A 135 27.47 -4.46 4.83
N LEU A 136 28.09 -3.35 4.42
CA LEU A 136 29.29 -2.82 5.09
C LEU A 136 28.97 -2.40 6.54
N LEU A 137 27.83 -1.73 6.77
CA LEU A 137 27.39 -1.36 8.13
C LEU A 137 27.19 -2.59 9.04
N SER A 138 26.77 -3.73 8.49
CA SER A 138 26.64 -5.01 9.22
C SER A 138 27.98 -5.52 9.76
N ILE A 139 29.10 -5.15 9.11
CA ILE A 139 30.46 -5.50 9.55
C ILE A 139 30.99 -4.44 10.53
N LEU A 140 30.73 -3.17 10.24
CA LEU A 140 31.33 -2.03 10.93
C LEU A 140 30.70 -1.73 12.29
N LEU A 141 29.38 -1.65 12.40
CA LEU A 141 28.71 -1.26 13.64
C LEU A 141 29.05 -2.19 14.82
N PRO A 142 29.13 -3.54 14.65
CA PRO A 142 29.59 -4.43 15.72
C PRO A 142 31.07 -4.24 16.13
N ARG A 143 31.89 -3.59 15.31
CA ARG A 143 33.31 -3.31 15.62
C ARG A 143 33.46 -2.08 16.52
N ILE A 144 32.55 -1.11 16.44
CA ILE A 144 32.65 0.15 17.20
C ILE A 144 32.48 -0.15 18.70
N ARG A 145 33.48 0.27 19.49
CA ARG A 145 33.48 0.17 20.96
C ARG A 145 33.62 1.57 21.55
N THR A 146 32.50 2.22 21.79
CA THR A 146 32.44 3.58 22.36
C THR A 146 31.59 3.58 23.62
N LYS A 147 31.61 4.69 24.37
CA LYS A 147 30.71 4.85 25.52
C LYS A 147 29.22 4.83 25.12
N TYR A 148 28.88 5.37 23.95
CA TYR A 148 27.51 5.55 23.47
C TYR A 148 27.35 5.05 22.01
N PRO A 149 27.43 3.73 21.75
CA PRO A 149 27.31 3.14 20.41
C PRO A 149 25.95 3.40 19.75
N SER A 150 24.89 3.64 20.53
CA SER A 150 23.57 4.03 20.03
C SER A 150 23.59 5.26 19.13
N ARG A 151 24.56 6.18 19.29
CA ARG A 151 24.70 7.37 18.43
C ARG A 151 25.06 7.00 16.99
N PHE A 152 26.07 6.14 16.83
CA PHE A 152 26.45 5.63 15.50
C PHE A 152 25.31 4.82 14.88
N LEU A 153 24.67 3.97 15.69
CA LEU A 153 23.53 3.19 15.23
C LEU A 153 22.38 4.11 14.75
N SER A 154 21.96 5.07 15.57
CA SER A 154 20.87 6.00 15.25
C SER A 154 21.13 6.73 13.94
N THR A 155 22.32 7.32 13.78
CA THR A 155 22.69 8.04 12.56
C THR A 155 22.68 7.14 11.33
N SER A 156 23.21 5.90 11.45
CA SER A 156 23.17 4.93 10.36
C SER A 156 21.75 4.48 10.03
N LEU A 157 20.89 4.22 11.01
CA LEU A 157 19.50 3.82 10.77
C LEU A 157 18.71 4.92 10.06
N ILE A 158 18.88 6.17 10.46
CA ILE A 158 18.24 7.32 9.79
C ILE A 158 18.73 7.44 8.34
N ALA A 159 20.03 7.28 8.09
CA ALA A 159 20.57 7.30 6.73
C ALA A 159 20.02 6.15 5.88
N ILE A 160 19.89 4.95 6.45
CA ILE A 160 19.26 3.82 5.76
C ILE A 160 17.80 4.14 5.44
N LEU A 161 17.01 4.62 6.40
CA LEU A 161 15.60 4.98 6.16
C LEU A 161 15.44 6.01 5.05
N ARG A 162 16.26 7.07 5.07
CA ARG A 162 16.20 8.13 4.04
C ARG A 162 16.56 7.64 2.64
N ALA A 163 17.49 6.69 2.55
CA ALA A 163 17.94 6.11 1.28
C ALA A 163 17.15 4.86 0.87
N TYR A 164 16.21 4.40 1.69
CA TYR A 164 15.50 3.14 1.47
C TYR A 164 14.44 3.32 0.38
N GLN A 165 14.61 2.56 -0.70
CA GLN A 165 13.61 2.42 -1.76
C GLN A 165 12.97 1.03 -1.63
N PRO A 166 11.65 0.93 -1.35
CA PRO A 166 11.00 -0.34 -1.04
C PRO A 166 11.08 -1.37 -2.17
N SER A 167 12.02 -2.30 -2.05
CA SER A 167 12.17 -3.44 -2.96
C SER A 167 12.48 -4.71 -2.18
N ALA A 168 12.19 -5.87 -2.76
CA ALA A 168 12.53 -7.14 -2.12
C ALA A 168 14.03 -7.24 -1.80
N GLN A 169 14.89 -6.80 -2.72
CA GLN A 169 16.34 -6.83 -2.57
C GLN A 169 16.81 -5.90 -1.43
N ALA A 170 16.38 -4.63 -1.43
CA ALA A 170 16.75 -3.67 -0.40
C ALA A 170 16.28 -4.14 0.99
N THR A 171 15.05 -4.62 1.08
CA THR A 171 14.45 -5.07 2.35
C THR A 171 15.14 -6.31 2.90
N LEU A 172 15.50 -7.28 2.04
CA LEU A 172 16.27 -8.45 2.47
C LEU A 172 17.68 -8.08 2.96
N SER A 173 18.32 -7.07 2.36
CA SER A 173 19.59 -6.53 2.86
C SER A 173 19.43 -5.91 4.25
N VAL A 174 18.36 -5.12 4.44
CA VAL A 174 18.01 -4.53 5.75
C VAL A 174 17.73 -5.61 6.80
N ILE A 175 16.97 -6.65 6.47
CA ILE A 175 16.70 -7.78 7.36
C ILE A 175 18.02 -8.46 7.78
N ALA A 176 18.92 -8.72 6.82
CA ALA A 176 20.23 -9.31 7.10
C ALA A 176 21.08 -8.42 8.02
N PHE A 177 21.05 -7.10 7.79
CA PHE A 177 21.71 -6.11 8.63
C PHE A 177 21.19 -6.13 10.07
N VAL A 178 19.88 -6.08 10.30
CA VAL A 178 19.32 -6.11 11.66
C VAL A 178 19.62 -7.45 12.36
N HIS A 179 19.59 -8.57 11.64
CA HIS A 179 20.01 -9.87 12.20
C HIS A 179 21.48 -9.86 12.65
N SER A 180 22.36 -9.22 11.90
CA SER A 180 23.78 -9.11 12.25
C SER A 180 24.00 -8.35 13.57
N LEU A 181 23.18 -7.32 13.83
CA LEU A 181 23.25 -6.51 15.04
C LEU A 181 22.55 -7.15 16.24
N SER A 182 21.45 -7.86 15.99
CA SER A 182 20.64 -8.49 17.06
C SER A 182 21.30 -9.75 17.63
N GLY A 183 22.27 -10.35 16.92
CA GLY A 183 23.00 -11.55 17.36
C GLY A 183 22.18 -12.86 17.30
N ILE A 184 20.92 -12.80 16.90
CA ILE A 184 20.00 -13.95 16.83
C ILE A 184 20.24 -14.70 15.50
N LYS A 185 20.99 -15.81 15.58
CA LYS A 185 21.19 -16.73 14.46
C LYS A 185 20.13 -17.83 14.49
N ARG A 186 19.01 -17.66 13.78
CA ARG A 186 18.09 -18.79 13.54
C ARG A 186 18.76 -19.79 12.59
N PRO A 187 18.62 -21.12 12.79
CA PRO A 187 18.89 -22.07 11.73
C PRO A 187 17.93 -21.78 10.57
N GLN A 188 18.45 -21.66 9.35
CA GLN A 188 17.62 -21.44 8.17
C GLN A 188 16.56 -22.54 8.07
N LEU A 189 15.30 -22.14 8.00
CA LEU A 189 14.20 -23.07 7.80
C LEU A 189 14.40 -23.80 6.46
N PRO A 190 14.15 -25.12 6.37
CA PRO A 190 14.28 -25.84 5.12
C PRO A 190 13.29 -25.26 4.11
N SER A 191 13.80 -24.76 2.99
CA SER A 191 12.99 -24.26 1.87
C SER A 191 12.06 -25.38 1.40
N ARG A 192 10.76 -25.17 1.54
CA ARG A 192 9.75 -26.14 1.13
C ARG A 192 9.58 -26.04 -0.38
N LYS A 193 10.38 -26.84 -1.11
CA LYS A 193 10.25 -27.30 -2.51
C LYS A 193 9.68 -26.31 -3.55
N SER A 194 10.58 -25.91 -4.45
CA SER A 194 10.32 -25.37 -5.80
C SER A 194 9.75 -23.96 -5.86
N GLY A 195 10.62 -22.97 -5.71
CA GLY A 195 10.43 -21.57 -6.07
C GLY A 195 11.81 -20.92 -6.24
N THR A 196 12.01 -20.35 -7.42
CA THR A 196 13.14 -19.62 -8.02
C THR A 196 14.28 -19.17 -7.09
N ASP A 197 15.53 -19.37 -7.56
CA ASP A 197 16.81 -18.93 -6.96
C ASP A 197 16.81 -17.44 -6.54
N LEU A 198 16.27 -17.13 -5.34
CA LEU A 198 16.45 -15.85 -4.65
C LEU A 198 17.60 -15.90 -3.64
N GLN A 199 18.35 -17.00 -3.60
CA GLN A 199 19.50 -17.17 -2.69
C GLN A 199 20.79 -16.51 -3.19
N THR A 200 20.79 -15.88 -4.37
CA THR A 200 22.05 -15.58 -5.08
C THR A 200 22.59 -14.15 -4.92
N THR A 201 21.94 -13.22 -4.21
CA THR A 201 22.47 -11.82 -4.12
C THR A 201 22.85 -11.33 -2.72
N THR A 202 22.46 -12.01 -1.64
CA THR A 202 22.88 -11.63 -0.27
C THR A 202 24.20 -12.25 0.18
N SER A 203 24.80 -13.14 -0.62
CA SER A 203 26.00 -13.89 -0.24
C SER A 203 27.34 -13.26 -0.68
N ALA A 204 27.35 -12.16 -1.45
CA ALA A 204 28.61 -11.63 -2.00
C ALA A 204 29.50 -10.91 -0.97
N ILE A 205 28.97 -10.45 0.17
CA ILE A 205 29.75 -9.73 1.21
C ILE A 205 29.82 -10.55 2.53
N GLY A 206 29.32 -11.79 2.50
CA GLY A 206 29.08 -12.62 3.69
C GLY A 206 30.24 -13.49 4.18
N ASP A 207 31.42 -13.46 3.55
CA ASP A 207 32.56 -14.24 4.06
C ASP A 207 33.21 -13.52 5.26
N THR A 208 32.60 -13.72 6.42
CA THR A 208 33.02 -13.19 7.72
C THR A 208 34.18 -13.96 8.35
N SER A 209 34.83 -14.85 7.59
CA SER A 209 35.90 -15.74 8.06
C SER A 209 37.27 -15.04 8.25
N GLY A 210 37.42 -13.81 7.76
CA GLY A 210 38.64 -13.01 7.96
C GLY A 210 38.77 -12.40 9.36
N VAL A 211 40.01 -12.28 9.85
CA VAL A 211 40.35 -11.60 11.12
C VAL A 211 39.90 -10.14 11.06
N ARG A 212 39.07 -9.70 12.01
CA ARG A 212 38.62 -8.31 12.14
C ARG A 212 39.59 -7.52 13.00
N ALA A 213 40.02 -6.35 12.53
CA ALA A 213 40.83 -5.45 13.34
C ALA A 213 39.99 -4.87 14.49
N PRO A 214 40.56 -4.74 15.71
CA PRO A 214 39.87 -4.14 16.86
C PRO A 214 39.57 -2.64 16.61
N ASP A 215 38.66 -2.06 17.39
CA ASP A 215 38.49 -0.59 17.41
C ASP A 215 39.74 0.05 18.04
N PRO A 216 40.51 0.88 17.31
CA PRO A 216 41.73 1.50 17.82
C PRO A 216 41.46 2.47 18.98
N GLU A 217 40.21 2.93 19.15
CA GLU A 217 39.82 3.94 20.15
C GLU A 217 38.85 3.38 21.21
N ALA A 218 38.88 2.07 21.48
CA ALA A 218 37.90 1.38 22.32
C ALA A 218 37.68 1.99 23.71
N GLN A 219 36.41 2.09 24.13
CA GLN A 219 35.97 2.55 25.45
C GLN A 219 34.98 1.57 26.09
N GLU A 220 34.77 1.67 27.41
CA GLU A 220 33.72 0.91 28.11
C GLU A 220 32.32 1.45 27.80
N GLU A 221 31.40 0.55 27.41
CA GLU A 221 30.01 0.85 27.05
C GLU A 221 29.14 1.14 28.30
N ASP A 222 28.21 2.10 28.20
CA ASP A 222 27.22 2.34 29.26
C ASP A 222 26.20 1.17 29.31
N PRO A 223 25.90 0.61 30.50
CA PRO A 223 24.96 -0.51 30.64
C PRO A 223 23.55 -0.27 30.08
N ARG A 224 23.12 0.99 29.90
CA ARG A 224 21.79 1.36 29.37
C ARG A 224 21.71 1.25 27.84
N GLU A 225 22.84 1.19 27.15
CA GLU A 225 22.92 1.23 25.69
C GLU A 225 22.21 0.05 25.02
N ALA A 226 22.25 -1.14 25.63
CA ALA A 226 21.62 -2.32 25.04
C ALA A 226 20.10 -2.17 24.86
N ALA A 227 19.43 -1.52 25.81
CA ALA A 227 17.99 -1.26 25.74
C ALA A 227 17.67 -0.21 24.67
N ILE A 228 18.48 0.85 24.58
CA ILE A 228 18.35 1.92 23.58
C ILE A 228 18.54 1.34 22.17
N GLN A 229 19.62 0.57 21.95
CA GLN A 229 19.88 -0.08 20.66
C GLN A 229 18.77 -1.04 20.25
N LYS A 230 18.26 -1.87 21.17
CA LYS A 230 17.11 -2.76 20.89
C LYS A 230 15.89 -1.95 20.45
N LYS A 231 15.58 -0.85 21.13
CA LYS A 231 14.43 0.00 20.81
C LYS A 231 14.62 0.78 19.50
N LEU A 232 15.84 1.22 19.18
CA LEU A 232 16.19 1.77 17.87
C LEU A 232 15.91 0.77 16.75
N LEU A 233 16.34 -0.49 16.92
CA LEU A 233 16.06 -1.56 15.95
C LEU A 233 14.56 -1.85 15.83
N GLN A 234 13.83 -1.91 16.95
CA GLN A 234 12.37 -2.06 16.96
C GLN A 234 11.66 -0.94 16.20
N SER A 235 12.04 0.32 16.42
CA SER A 235 11.50 1.47 15.70
C SER A 235 11.80 1.35 14.20
N PHE A 236 13.07 1.12 13.87
CA PHE A 236 13.53 1.01 12.49
C PHE A 236 12.78 -0.06 11.69
N ILE A 237 12.60 -1.27 12.23
CA ILE A 237 11.85 -2.31 11.50
C ILE A 237 10.36 -1.98 11.32
N THR A 238 9.75 -1.17 12.19
CA THR A 238 8.36 -0.74 12.03
C THR A 238 8.21 0.22 10.87
N TYR A 239 9.15 1.16 10.70
CA TYR A 239 9.19 2.05 9.53
C TYR A 239 9.50 1.30 8.23
N ILE A 240 10.44 0.35 8.24
CA ILE A 240 10.74 -0.47 7.06
C ILE A 240 9.51 -1.30 6.64
N LEU A 241 8.76 -1.86 7.59
CA LEU A 241 7.53 -2.59 7.28
C LEU A 241 6.44 -1.69 6.73
N GLU A 242 6.29 -0.48 7.28
CA GLU A 242 5.38 0.54 6.78
C GLU A 242 5.67 0.86 5.31
N ASP A 243 6.89 1.29 5.01
CA ASP A 243 7.29 1.68 3.66
C ASP A 243 7.15 0.52 2.68
N TYR A 244 7.56 -0.69 3.08
CA TYR A 244 7.46 -1.87 2.24
C TYR A 244 6.02 -2.24 1.88
N ALA A 245 5.12 -2.30 2.86
CA ALA A 245 3.74 -2.73 2.65
C ALA A 245 2.87 -1.66 1.99
N ASN A 246 3.22 -0.38 2.11
CA ASN A 246 2.56 0.70 1.37
C ASN A 246 2.91 0.67 -0.12
N GLU A 247 4.17 0.41 -0.46
CA GLU A 247 4.62 0.32 -1.86
C GLU A 247 4.24 -1.02 -2.51
N ASN A 248 4.16 -2.10 -1.72
CA ASN A 248 3.88 -3.44 -2.21
C ASN A 248 2.51 -3.93 -1.76
N GLN A 249 1.57 -4.04 -2.70
CA GLN A 249 0.21 -4.54 -2.43
C GLN A 249 0.24 -5.98 -1.88
N ILE A 250 -0.13 -6.13 -0.60
CA ILE A 250 -0.25 -7.41 0.11
C ILE A 250 -1.68 -7.99 0.01
N GLU A 251 -2.67 -7.13 -0.15
CA GLU A 251 -4.09 -7.44 -0.35
C GLU A 251 -4.71 -8.31 0.76
N TRP A 252 -4.42 -7.98 2.03
CA TRP A 252 -4.97 -8.69 3.19
C TRP A 252 -6.49 -8.77 3.15
N ALA A 253 -7.18 -7.66 2.87
CA ALA A 253 -8.64 -7.56 2.95
C ALA A 253 -9.30 -8.47 1.91
N SER A 254 -8.87 -8.35 0.66
CA SER A 254 -9.42 -9.10 -0.47
C SER A 254 -9.16 -10.61 -0.32
N ARG A 255 -7.96 -11.00 0.13
CA ARG A 255 -7.61 -12.41 0.38
C ARG A 255 -8.43 -13.00 1.52
N LEU A 256 -8.66 -12.27 2.61
CA LEU A 256 -9.53 -12.71 3.70
C LEU A 256 -10.98 -12.86 3.22
N LEU A 257 -11.47 -11.91 2.42
CA LEU A 257 -12.83 -11.94 1.90
C LEU A 257 -13.09 -13.18 1.02
N GLU A 258 -12.16 -13.50 0.12
CA GLU A 258 -12.24 -14.73 -0.69
C GLU A 258 -12.18 -15.99 0.18
N PHE A 259 -11.32 -16.00 1.20
CA PHE A 259 -11.17 -17.12 2.11
C PHE A 259 -12.45 -17.38 2.93
N PHE A 260 -13.09 -16.32 3.43
CA PHE A 260 -14.34 -16.43 4.19
C PHE A 260 -15.56 -16.70 3.30
N ASN A 261 -15.53 -16.26 2.05
CA ASN A 261 -16.64 -16.39 1.10
C ASN A 261 -16.22 -17.04 -0.23
N PRO A 262 -15.75 -18.31 -0.24
CA PRO A 262 -15.25 -18.95 -1.44
C PRO A 262 -16.31 -19.11 -2.54
N ALA A 263 -17.59 -19.15 -2.16
CA ALA A 263 -18.72 -19.22 -3.10
C ALA A 263 -18.94 -17.92 -3.90
N LYS A 264 -18.38 -16.79 -3.46
CA LYS A 264 -18.47 -15.50 -4.15
C LYS A 264 -17.34 -15.27 -5.16
N VAL A 265 -16.34 -16.16 -5.20
CA VAL A 265 -15.27 -16.11 -6.20
C VAL A 265 -15.85 -16.49 -7.56
N VAL A 266 -15.59 -15.66 -8.58
CA VAL A 266 -16.13 -15.85 -9.93
C VAL A 266 -15.60 -17.16 -10.53
N ALA A 267 -16.50 -18.07 -10.91
CA ALA A 267 -16.12 -19.34 -11.50
C ALA A 267 -15.27 -19.14 -12.77
N GLY A 268 -14.11 -19.81 -12.81
CA GLY A 268 -13.15 -19.71 -13.92
C GLY A 268 -12.18 -18.53 -13.83
N ARG A 269 -12.33 -17.62 -12.86
CA ARG A 269 -11.28 -16.67 -12.49
C ARG A 269 -10.39 -17.27 -11.41
N LYS A 270 -9.11 -16.96 -11.49
CA LYS A 270 -8.12 -17.31 -10.47
C LYS A 270 -8.36 -16.44 -9.23
N SER A 271 -8.41 -17.07 -8.06
CA SER A 271 -8.50 -16.36 -6.78
C SER A 271 -7.17 -15.66 -6.44
N LEU A 272 -7.21 -14.62 -5.61
CA LEU A 272 -6.00 -13.98 -5.09
C LEU A 272 -5.18 -14.97 -4.25
N ALA A 273 -5.83 -15.85 -3.49
CA ALA A 273 -5.13 -16.90 -2.76
C ALA A 273 -4.34 -17.87 -3.66
N GLU A 274 -4.85 -18.17 -4.86
CA GLU A 274 -4.11 -18.94 -5.87
C GLU A 274 -3.05 -18.09 -6.57
N ALA A 275 -3.32 -16.81 -6.85
CA ALA A 275 -2.35 -15.90 -7.43
C ALA A 275 -1.09 -15.79 -6.56
N PHE A 276 -1.25 -15.53 -5.26
CA PHE A 276 -0.14 -15.51 -4.29
C PHE A 276 0.59 -16.85 -4.12
N LYS A 277 -0.04 -17.97 -4.50
CA LYS A 277 0.59 -19.30 -4.47
C LYS A 277 1.37 -19.63 -5.73
N GLU A 278 1.09 -18.98 -6.86
CA GLU A 278 1.67 -19.36 -8.16
C GLU A 278 2.58 -18.27 -8.74
N ASP A 279 2.29 -17.00 -8.45
CA ASP A 279 3.09 -15.87 -8.92
C ASP A 279 4.32 -15.67 -8.01
N SER A 280 5.50 -15.76 -8.61
CA SER A 280 6.78 -15.61 -7.90
C SER A 280 6.93 -14.24 -7.24
N ASN A 281 6.44 -13.16 -7.85
CA ASN A 281 6.57 -11.81 -7.30
C ASN A 281 5.68 -11.63 -6.07
N LEU A 282 4.46 -12.17 -6.10
CA LEU A 282 3.54 -12.13 -4.96
C LEU A 282 4.04 -13.02 -3.80
N GLN A 283 4.62 -14.18 -4.10
CA GLN A 283 5.29 -15.02 -3.10
C GLN A 283 6.47 -14.30 -2.42
N ILE A 284 7.24 -13.51 -3.18
CA ILE A 284 8.34 -12.70 -2.63
C ILE A 284 7.79 -11.68 -1.62
N ARG A 285 6.70 -10.98 -1.95
CA ARG A 285 6.06 -10.01 -1.04
C ARG A 285 5.65 -10.66 0.29
N ASP A 286 4.94 -11.78 0.22
CA ASP A 286 4.53 -12.55 1.41
C ASP A 286 5.77 -13.01 2.23
N THR A 287 6.83 -13.42 1.54
CA THR A 287 8.08 -13.86 2.18
C THR A 287 8.78 -12.71 2.90
N VAL A 288 8.90 -11.54 2.28
CA VAL A 288 9.57 -10.36 2.86
C VAL A 288 8.81 -9.86 4.08
N VAL A 289 7.48 -9.68 3.98
CA VAL A 289 6.64 -9.30 5.13
C VAL A 289 6.75 -10.33 6.25
N GLY A 290 6.69 -11.62 5.92
CA GLY A 290 6.85 -12.70 6.90
C GLY A 290 8.21 -12.68 7.61
N GLN A 291 9.28 -12.32 6.90
CA GLN A 291 10.62 -12.16 7.50
C GLN A 291 10.70 -10.92 8.39
N LEU A 292 10.11 -9.78 8.01
CA LEU A 292 10.04 -8.59 8.85
C LEU A 292 9.27 -8.86 10.15
N VAL A 293 8.12 -9.53 10.08
CA VAL A 293 7.34 -9.94 11.26
C VAL A 293 8.13 -10.92 12.13
N ALA A 294 8.86 -11.85 11.51
CA ALA A 294 9.71 -12.80 12.23
C ALA A 294 10.88 -12.10 12.94
N LEU A 295 11.41 -11.02 12.37
CA LEU A 295 12.44 -10.18 12.96
C LEU A 295 11.88 -9.32 14.10
N ALA A 296 10.67 -8.76 13.95
CA ALA A 296 9.96 -8.06 15.01
C ALA A 296 9.77 -8.94 16.24
N ARG A 297 9.41 -10.21 16.04
CA ARG A 297 9.36 -11.21 17.11
C ARG A 297 10.70 -11.43 17.80
N ASP A 298 11.78 -11.53 17.04
CA ASP A 298 13.13 -11.72 17.59
C ASP A 298 13.57 -10.51 18.42
N LEU A 299 13.07 -9.32 18.08
CA LEU A 299 13.23 -8.09 18.86
C LEU A 299 12.20 -7.95 19.99
N GLU A 300 11.35 -8.95 20.24
CA GLU A 300 10.29 -8.94 21.26
C GLU A 300 9.20 -7.86 21.07
N LEU A 301 8.87 -7.54 19.81
CA LEU A 301 7.89 -6.52 19.41
C LEU A 301 6.58 -7.12 18.85
N LEU A 302 6.01 -8.14 19.50
CA LEU A 302 4.71 -8.73 19.11
C LEU A 302 3.64 -8.66 20.21
N ASN A 303 3.82 -7.81 21.21
CA ASN A 303 2.81 -7.62 22.26
C ASN A 303 1.76 -6.62 21.79
N TYR A 304 0.49 -7.05 21.66
CA TYR A 304 -0.62 -6.21 21.26
C TYR A 304 -0.79 -4.96 22.12
N ASP A 305 -0.58 -5.03 23.44
CA ASP A 305 -0.72 -3.87 24.33
C ASP A 305 0.25 -2.75 23.90
N ILE A 306 1.50 -3.11 23.63
CA ILE A 306 2.54 -2.15 23.18
C ILE A 306 2.19 -1.58 21.80
N LEU A 307 1.70 -2.41 20.89
CA LEU A 307 1.37 -1.99 19.53
C LEU A 307 0.16 -1.06 19.51
N PHE A 308 -0.91 -1.37 20.26
CA PHE A 308 -2.08 -0.49 20.37
C PHE A 308 -1.77 0.78 21.16
N ASP A 309 -0.99 0.70 22.25
CA ASP A 309 -0.55 1.88 22.99
C ASP A 309 0.23 2.84 22.09
N THR A 310 1.04 2.32 21.16
CA THR A 310 1.75 3.13 20.16
C THR A 310 0.76 3.81 19.19
N ILE A 311 -0.20 3.04 18.65
CA ILE A 311 -1.17 3.54 17.66
C ILE A 311 -2.00 4.70 18.24
N TYR A 312 -2.44 4.56 19.49
CA TYR A 312 -3.33 5.51 20.14
C TYR A 312 -2.59 6.57 20.98
N LYS A 313 -1.26 6.53 21.04
CA LYS A 313 -0.48 7.60 21.68
C LYS A 313 -0.74 8.90 20.91
N PRO A 314 -1.15 9.99 21.59
CA PRO A 314 -1.30 11.27 20.92
C PRO A 314 0.04 11.69 20.33
N GLU A 315 0.03 12.16 19.09
CA GLU A 315 1.19 12.77 18.46
C GLU A 315 1.61 13.96 19.34
N SER A 316 2.79 13.87 19.96
CA SER A 316 3.41 15.02 20.60
C SER A 316 3.73 16.05 19.50
N GLU A 317 3.43 17.33 19.74
CA GLU A 317 3.85 18.41 18.85
C GLU A 317 5.34 18.21 18.53
N PRO A 318 5.77 18.36 17.26
CA PRO A 318 7.19 18.36 16.96
C PRO A 318 7.82 19.45 17.81
N ASP A 319 8.75 19.07 18.70
CA ASP A 319 9.61 20.04 19.36
C ASP A 319 10.15 20.94 18.27
N SER A 320 9.94 22.25 18.42
CA SER A 320 10.20 23.27 17.40
C SER A 320 11.49 23.00 16.63
N GLU A 321 11.45 23.18 15.31
CA GLU A 321 12.54 23.04 14.31
C GLU A 321 13.87 23.78 14.65
N ASN A 322 13.98 24.40 15.82
CA ASN A 322 15.16 25.10 16.31
C ASN A 322 16.13 24.22 17.13
N ASP A 323 15.79 22.96 17.45
CA ASP A 323 16.62 22.05 18.27
C ASP A 323 17.11 20.80 17.50
N GLU A 324 17.24 20.88 16.16
CA GLU A 324 17.71 19.75 15.32
C GLU A 324 19.21 19.41 15.53
N GLU A 325 19.96 20.25 16.25
CA GLU A 325 21.35 19.98 16.60
C GLU A 325 21.45 19.36 18.01
N GLU A 326 21.70 18.04 18.04
CA GLU A 326 22.30 17.26 19.15
C GLU A 326 21.41 16.53 20.18
N HIS A 327 20.10 16.36 20.01
CA HIS A 327 19.32 15.51 20.94
C HIS A 327 19.31 14.01 20.54
N TYR A 328 20.40 13.30 20.82
CA TYR A 328 20.40 11.82 20.77
C TYR A 328 19.47 11.24 21.86
N PRO A 329 18.73 10.14 21.59
CA PRO A 329 17.82 9.55 22.56
C PRO A 329 18.59 9.14 23.81
N SER A 330 18.12 9.61 24.96
CA SER A 330 18.76 9.35 26.26
C SER A 330 18.09 8.19 27.01
N SER A 331 16.87 7.84 26.61
CA SER A 331 16.10 6.71 27.11
C SER A 331 15.42 5.95 25.96
N PRO A 332 15.15 4.63 26.10
CA PRO A 332 14.37 3.88 25.12
C PRO A 332 12.96 4.47 24.86
N GLU A 333 12.34 5.07 25.86
CA GLU A 333 11.00 5.65 25.76
C GLU A 333 10.93 6.87 24.84
N ASP A 334 12.08 7.51 24.57
CA ASP A 334 12.21 8.67 23.67
C ASP A 334 12.13 8.25 22.20
N ILE A 335 12.23 6.96 21.89
CA ILE A 335 12.29 6.45 20.53
C ILE A 335 10.88 5.99 20.10
N PRO A 336 10.19 6.74 19.22
CA PRO A 336 8.87 6.38 18.76
C PRO A 336 8.92 5.15 17.84
N LEU A 337 7.89 4.31 17.92
CA LEU A 337 7.61 3.29 16.91
C LEU A 337 6.67 3.89 15.86
N SER A 338 6.74 3.40 14.62
CA SER A 338 5.74 3.78 13.61
C SER A 338 4.36 3.23 14.00
N ALA A 339 3.35 4.11 14.05
CA ALA A 339 1.97 3.72 14.26
C ALA A 339 1.43 2.83 13.12
N VAL A 340 1.77 3.16 11.87
CA VAL A 340 1.37 2.39 10.68
C VAL A 340 2.10 1.05 10.64
N GLY A 341 3.40 1.03 10.92
CA GLY A 341 4.17 -0.20 11.05
C GLY A 341 3.61 -1.13 12.14
N CYS A 342 3.16 -0.56 13.26
CA CYS A 342 2.46 -1.33 14.31
C CYS A 342 1.12 -1.90 13.81
N LEU A 343 0.32 -1.11 13.08
CA LEU A 343 -0.91 -1.59 12.44
C LEU A 343 -0.63 -2.78 11.50
N PHE A 344 0.42 -2.70 10.69
CA PHE A 344 0.81 -3.78 9.77
C PHE A 344 1.34 -5.02 10.48
N LEU A 345 2.05 -4.86 11.60
CA LEU A 345 2.43 -6.00 12.46
C LEU A 345 1.19 -6.69 13.02
N ILE A 346 0.23 -5.93 13.56
CA ILE A 346 -1.03 -6.47 14.08
C ILE A 346 -1.76 -7.24 12.98
N MET A 347 -1.96 -6.60 11.81
CA MET A 347 -2.68 -7.22 10.71
C MET A 347 -1.96 -8.48 10.20
N SER A 348 -0.64 -8.44 10.04
CA SER A 348 0.12 -9.60 9.58
C SER A 348 0.03 -10.80 10.55
N MET A 349 0.02 -10.54 11.86
CA MET A 349 -0.18 -11.58 12.88
C MET A 349 -1.59 -12.17 12.85
N VAL A 350 -2.61 -11.32 12.75
CA VAL A 350 -4.02 -11.73 12.64
C VAL A 350 -4.21 -12.56 11.37
N PHE A 351 -3.76 -12.04 10.23
CA PHE A 351 -3.82 -12.70 8.93
C PHE A 351 -3.16 -14.08 8.94
N SER A 352 -1.95 -14.16 9.50
CA SER A 352 -1.21 -15.44 9.59
C SER A 352 -1.92 -16.46 10.48
N SER A 353 -2.55 -16.01 11.56
CA SER A 353 -3.35 -16.85 12.46
C SER A 353 -4.60 -17.40 11.79
N ILE A 354 -5.25 -16.60 10.93
CA ILE A 354 -6.47 -17.00 10.20
C ILE A 354 -6.16 -17.93 9.03
N LEU A 355 -5.24 -17.56 8.15
CA LEU A 355 -5.01 -18.30 6.90
C LEU A 355 -4.10 -19.51 7.04
N PHE A 356 -3.21 -19.51 8.04
CA PHE A 356 -2.20 -20.56 8.20
C PHE A 356 -2.33 -21.32 9.53
N ASP A 357 -3.42 -21.11 10.29
CA ASP A 357 -3.65 -21.71 11.61
C ASP A 357 -2.43 -21.54 12.54
N SER A 358 -1.77 -20.38 12.45
CA SER A 358 -0.61 -20.10 13.29
C SER A 358 -1.04 -20.03 14.77
N LYS A 359 -0.24 -20.58 15.69
CA LYS A 359 -0.58 -20.66 17.13
C LYS A 359 -0.56 -19.32 17.88
N GLY A 360 -0.64 -18.19 17.19
CA GLY A 360 -0.70 -16.87 17.79
C GLY A 360 -2.03 -16.66 18.51
N ALA A 361 -2.01 -15.98 19.66
CA ALA A 361 -3.24 -15.47 20.25
C ALA A 361 -3.76 -14.33 19.36
N LEU A 362 -5.06 -14.32 19.09
CA LEU A 362 -5.70 -13.18 18.41
C LEU A 362 -6.02 -12.09 19.44
N PRO A 363 -5.95 -10.80 19.08
CA PRO A 363 -6.35 -9.72 19.97
C PRO A 363 -7.86 -9.77 20.21
N ASP A 364 -8.30 -9.36 21.40
CA ASP A 364 -9.73 -9.25 21.68
C ASP A 364 -10.24 -7.87 21.29
N LEU A 365 -10.77 -7.78 20.07
CA LEU A 365 -11.30 -6.55 19.48
C LEU A 365 -12.74 -6.77 19.02
N SER A 366 -13.45 -5.66 18.84
CA SER A 366 -14.80 -5.56 18.28
C SER A 366 -14.87 -4.41 17.27
N ILE A 367 -15.87 -4.41 16.40
CA ILE A 367 -16.04 -3.32 15.42
C ILE A 367 -16.26 -1.99 16.18
N PHE A 368 -17.15 -2.02 17.17
CA PHE A 368 -17.38 -0.91 18.09
C PHE A 368 -16.94 -1.28 19.52
N PRO A 369 -15.95 -0.57 20.09
CA PRO A 369 -15.35 0.67 19.60
C PRO A 369 -14.01 0.50 18.84
N ASP A 370 -13.45 -0.71 18.73
CA ASP A 370 -12.02 -0.84 18.45
C ASP A 370 -11.65 -0.59 16.97
N HIS A 371 -12.38 -1.18 16.03
CA HIS A 371 -12.20 -0.89 14.61
C HIS A 371 -12.58 0.55 14.26
N GLU A 372 -13.63 1.07 14.89
CA GLU A 372 -14.06 2.46 14.76
C GLU A 372 -12.94 3.45 15.16
N LYS A 373 -12.25 3.21 16.28
CA LYS A 373 -11.04 3.97 16.67
C LYS A 373 -9.90 3.84 15.66
N LEU A 374 -9.68 2.68 15.06
CA LEU A 374 -8.65 2.51 14.03
C LEU A 374 -8.99 3.34 12.78
N VAL A 375 -10.25 3.33 12.35
CA VAL A 375 -10.71 4.17 11.24
C VAL A 375 -10.51 5.65 11.58
N LYS A 376 -10.93 6.13 12.76
CA LYS A 376 -10.72 7.54 13.17
C LYS A 376 -9.23 7.91 13.26
N ARG A 377 -8.34 6.97 13.60
CA ARG A 377 -6.90 7.22 13.71
C ARG A 377 -6.19 7.36 12.36
N PHE A 378 -6.58 6.54 11.37
CA PHE A 378 -5.84 6.40 10.13
C PHE A 378 -6.57 6.91 8.88
N ILE A 379 -7.89 7.04 8.92
CA ILE A 379 -8.72 7.36 7.75
C ILE A 379 -9.40 8.72 7.94
N GLY A 380 -9.34 9.58 6.93
CA GLY A 380 -9.96 10.89 6.94
C GLY A 380 -9.28 11.91 7.83
N THR A 381 -8.02 11.67 8.21
CA THR A 381 -7.22 12.58 9.05
C THR A 381 -7.00 13.94 8.39
N ALA A 382 -6.93 13.97 7.05
CA ALA A 382 -6.87 15.20 6.24
C ALA A 382 -8.27 15.77 5.88
N GLY A 383 -9.35 15.25 6.45
CA GLY A 383 -10.74 15.62 6.16
C GLY A 383 -11.48 14.59 5.29
N ALA A 384 -12.81 14.57 5.41
CA ALA A 384 -13.68 13.57 4.77
C ALA A 384 -13.57 13.54 3.23
N GLN A 385 -13.31 14.69 2.60
CA GLN A 385 -13.11 14.82 1.16
C GLN A 385 -11.87 14.08 0.63
N ASN A 386 -10.92 13.78 1.51
CA ASN A 386 -9.67 13.09 1.19
C ASN A 386 -9.73 11.59 1.53
N ILE A 387 -10.85 11.09 2.08
CA ILE A 387 -10.97 9.66 2.38
C ILE A 387 -10.89 8.85 1.08
N GLY A 388 -9.97 7.89 1.06
CA GLY A 388 -9.61 7.06 -0.09
C GLY A 388 -8.27 7.45 -0.73
N THR A 389 -7.66 8.56 -0.34
CA THR A 389 -6.31 8.98 -0.80
C THR A 389 -5.20 8.55 0.15
N GLU A 390 -5.54 7.96 1.30
CA GLU A 390 -4.56 7.39 2.20
C GLU A 390 -3.74 6.27 1.52
N PRO A 391 -2.50 6.00 1.99
CA PRO A 391 -1.71 4.88 1.50
C PRO A 391 -2.51 3.58 1.47
N VAL A 392 -2.46 2.89 0.33
CA VAL A 392 -3.29 1.70 0.08
C VAL A 392 -3.07 0.60 1.11
N GLY A 393 -1.84 0.43 1.59
CA GLY A 393 -1.51 -0.53 2.65
C GLY A 393 -2.28 -0.26 3.95
N ILE A 394 -2.48 1.01 4.31
CA ILE A 394 -3.26 1.43 5.49
C ILE A 394 -4.72 1.05 5.32
N ILE A 395 -5.33 1.42 4.19
CA ILE A 395 -6.72 1.11 3.89
C ILE A 395 -6.94 -0.41 3.89
N ASP A 396 -6.03 -1.16 3.27
CA ASP A 396 -6.07 -2.63 3.21
C ASP A 396 -6.00 -3.25 4.60
N ALA A 397 -5.07 -2.82 5.45
CA ALA A 397 -4.94 -3.32 6.81
C ALA A 397 -6.17 -3.02 7.68
N VAL A 398 -6.69 -1.79 7.63
CA VAL A 398 -7.89 -1.40 8.39
C VAL A 398 -9.10 -2.20 7.92
N ALA A 399 -9.36 -2.26 6.61
CA ALA A 399 -10.47 -3.02 6.05
C ALA A 399 -10.37 -4.51 6.36
N ALA A 400 -9.17 -5.09 6.33
CA ALA A 400 -8.92 -6.49 6.66
C ALA A 400 -9.25 -6.80 8.13
N ILE A 401 -8.89 -5.92 9.08
CA ILE A 401 -9.28 -6.05 10.49
C ILE A 401 -10.82 -6.03 10.60
N GLY A 402 -11.49 -5.08 9.95
CA GLY A 402 -12.95 -5.01 9.94
C GLY A 402 -13.62 -6.27 9.39
N ILE A 403 -13.16 -6.79 8.25
CA ILE A 403 -13.66 -8.04 7.64
C ILE A 403 -13.46 -9.24 8.56
N TRP A 404 -12.31 -9.33 9.22
CA TRP A 404 -12.06 -10.39 10.19
C TRP A 404 -13.03 -10.32 11.38
N LEU A 405 -13.29 -9.13 11.92
CA LEU A 405 -14.21 -8.94 13.05
C LEU A 405 -15.66 -9.23 12.67
N GLU A 406 -16.08 -8.77 11.48
CA GLU A 406 -17.39 -9.06 10.90
C GLU A 406 -17.62 -10.57 10.79
N HIS A 407 -16.67 -11.30 10.18
CA HIS A 407 -16.78 -12.74 10.00
C HIS A 407 -16.95 -13.51 11.33
N ASN A 408 -16.31 -13.02 12.39
CA ASN A 408 -16.38 -13.61 13.73
C ASN A 408 -17.56 -13.09 14.57
N ASN A 409 -18.49 -12.32 13.98
CA ASN A 409 -19.63 -11.70 14.64
C ASN A 409 -19.24 -10.81 15.85
N LYS A 410 -18.06 -10.18 15.81
CA LYS A 410 -17.57 -9.30 16.88
C LYS A 410 -17.97 -7.83 16.62
N PHE A 411 -19.27 -7.54 16.62
CA PHE A 411 -19.76 -6.21 16.26
C PHE A 411 -19.63 -5.18 17.38
N VAL A 412 -20.09 -5.48 18.60
CA VAL A 412 -20.18 -4.49 19.68
C VAL A 412 -19.74 -5.12 21.00
N SER A 413 -18.83 -4.47 21.71
CA SER A 413 -18.38 -4.88 23.06
C SER A 413 -18.76 -3.89 24.18
N GLY A 414 -19.54 -2.83 23.87
CA GLY A 414 -19.94 -1.78 24.80
C GLY A 414 -21.21 -1.04 24.38
N PRO A 415 -21.45 0.20 24.87
CA PRO A 415 -22.51 1.04 24.35
C PRO A 415 -22.21 1.41 22.89
N LEU A 416 -23.23 1.38 22.04
CA LEU A 416 -23.16 1.88 20.67
C LEU A 416 -23.94 3.19 20.61
N GLU A 417 -23.24 4.28 20.29
CA GLU A 417 -23.87 5.56 20.01
C GLU A 417 -24.18 5.65 18.52
N ASP A 418 -25.38 6.14 18.17
CA ASP A 418 -25.82 6.24 16.78
C ASP A 418 -24.87 7.14 15.96
N ASP A 419 -24.35 8.21 16.56
CA ASP A 419 -23.41 9.13 15.90
C ASP A 419 -22.09 8.45 15.53
N ASP A 420 -21.50 7.66 16.44
CA ASP A 420 -20.28 6.90 16.17
C ASP A 420 -20.51 5.83 15.08
N PHE A 421 -21.68 5.19 15.12
CA PHE A 421 -22.09 4.23 14.09
C PHE A 421 -22.22 4.88 12.71
N LEU A 422 -22.93 6.01 12.62
CA LEU A 422 -23.16 6.73 11.36
C LEU A 422 -21.87 7.30 10.79
N GLN A 423 -21.01 7.89 11.64
CA GLN A 423 -19.71 8.40 11.22
C GLN A 423 -18.80 7.28 10.69
N HIS A 424 -18.78 6.13 11.38
CA HIS A 424 -18.00 4.98 10.93
C HIS A 424 -18.47 4.46 9.56
N LEU A 425 -19.79 4.33 9.37
CA LEU A 425 -20.36 3.95 8.08
C LEU A 425 -20.04 4.96 6.98
N GLN A 426 -20.07 6.26 7.28
CA GLN A 426 -19.71 7.30 6.31
C GLN A 426 -18.26 7.14 5.83
N SER A 427 -17.32 6.93 6.75
CA SER A 427 -15.90 6.70 6.40
C SER A 427 -15.71 5.46 5.54
N LEU A 428 -16.33 4.33 5.90
CA LEU A 428 -16.22 3.10 5.11
C LEU A 428 -16.90 3.19 3.75
N SER A 429 -18.03 3.90 3.65
CA SER A 429 -18.68 4.20 2.38
C SER A 429 -17.77 5.04 1.48
N LEU A 430 -17.12 6.07 2.02
CA LEU A 430 -16.15 6.88 1.28
C LEU A 430 -14.97 6.05 0.79
N LEU A 431 -14.42 5.18 1.64
CA LEU A 431 -13.38 4.23 1.20
C LEU A 431 -13.87 3.33 0.06
N SER A 432 -15.10 2.81 0.15
CA SER A 432 -15.68 1.96 -0.91
C SER A 432 -15.84 2.68 -2.25
N ALA A 433 -16.01 4.00 -2.24
CA ALA A 433 -16.19 4.82 -3.43
C ALA A 433 -14.86 5.35 -4.01
N ASN A 434 -13.94 5.79 -3.15
CA ASN A 434 -12.80 6.61 -3.56
C ASN A 434 -11.47 5.85 -3.64
N THR A 435 -11.36 4.67 -3.01
CA THR A 435 -10.09 3.91 -3.01
C THR A 435 -9.68 3.55 -4.45
N PRO A 436 -8.40 3.68 -4.86
CA PRO A 436 -7.97 3.43 -6.24
C PRO A 436 -8.09 1.96 -6.66
N LEU A 437 -7.88 1.02 -5.74
CA LEU A 437 -7.93 -0.42 -6.03
C LEU A 437 -9.35 -0.97 -6.06
N PRO A 438 -9.80 -1.60 -7.17
CA PRO A 438 -11.15 -2.16 -7.27
C PRO A 438 -11.45 -3.28 -6.26
N THR A 439 -10.46 -4.12 -5.96
CA THR A 439 -10.58 -5.22 -4.99
C THR A 439 -10.82 -4.68 -3.58
N LEU A 440 -10.12 -3.61 -3.22
CA LEU A 440 -10.26 -2.95 -1.93
C LEU A 440 -11.56 -2.12 -1.82
N ARG A 441 -11.98 -1.44 -2.90
CA ARG A 441 -13.32 -0.81 -2.97
C ARG A 441 -14.42 -1.84 -2.66
N TYR A 442 -14.33 -3.02 -3.28
CA TYR A 442 -15.27 -4.10 -3.02
C TYR A 442 -15.21 -4.61 -1.57
N ALA A 443 -14.02 -4.80 -1.02
CA ALA A 443 -13.83 -5.20 0.38
C ALA A 443 -14.47 -4.20 1.36
N CYS A 444 -14.22 -2.90 1.17
CA CYS A 444 -14.85 -1.84 1.96
C CYS A 444 -16.37 -1.82 1.78
N SER A 445 -16.88 -1.97 0.55
CA SER A 445 -18.33 -2.04 0.29
C SER A 445 -19.01 -3.20 1.02
N VAL A 446 -18.42 -4.40 1.00
CA VAL A 446 -18.94 -5.57 1.73
C VAL A 446 -18.93 -5.33 3.24
N LEU A 447 -17.85 -4.75 3.76
CA LEU A 447 -17.75 -4.42 5.18
C LEU A 447 -18.80 -3.39 5.61
N THR A 448 -18.96 -2.30 4.85
CA THR A 448 -19.99 -1.28 5.07
C THR A 448 -21.39 -1.89 5.10
N SER A 449 -21.72 -2.71 4.09
CA SER A 449 -23.02 -3.39 3.99
C SER A 449 -23.28 -4.30 5.19
N SER A 450 -22.26 -5.04 5.63
CA SER A 450 -22.36 -5.97 6.76
C SER A 450 -22.52 -5.24 8.10
N ILE A 451 -21.78 -4.16 8.32
CA ILE A 451 -21.90 -3.31 9.52
C ILE A 451 -23.26 -2.61 9.55
N LEU A 452 -23.69 -2.04 8.42
CA LEU A 452 -25.01 -1.43 8.31
C LEU A 452 -26.07 -2.45 8.71
N HIS A 453 -26.03 -3.64 8.12
CA HIS A 453 -26.97 -4.72 8.36
C HIS A 453 -27.03 -5.18 9.82
N ALA A 454 -25.89 -5.17 10.52
CA ALA A 454 -25.79 -5.62 11.90
C ALA A 454 -26.48 -4.69 12.90
N HIS A 455 -26.79 -3.44 12.52
CA HIS A 455 -27.50 -2.52 13.40
C HIS A 455 -28.92 -3.04 13.69
N PRO A 456 -29.35 -3.12 14.96
CA PRO A 456 -30.63 -3.74 15.31
C PRO A 456 -31.86 -2.93 14.86
N ASP A 457 -31.75 -1.60 14.81
CA ASP A 457 -32.83 -0.72 14.38
C ASP A 457 -32.81 -0.52 12.85
N ASP A 458 -33.86 -0.99 12.18
CA ASP A 458 -34.03 -0.91 10.73
C ASP A 458 -34.30 0.52 10.23
N ARG A 459 -34.83 1.39 11.08
CA ARG A 459 -35.07 2.80 10.75
C ARG A 459 -33.77 3.58 10.73
N VAL A 460 -32.84 3.29 11.63
CA VAL A 460 -31.49 3.89 11.61
C VAL A 460 -30.77 3.50 10.33
N ARG A 461 -30.86 2.22 9.93
CA ARG A 461 -30.28 1.74 8.66
C ARG A 461 -30.88 2.47 7.45
N LEU A 462 -32.21 2.61 7.40
CA LEU A 462 -32.87 3.32 6.31
C LEU A 462 -32.55 4.82 6.34
N ALA A 463 -32.47 5.43 7.51
CA ALA A 463 -32.13 6.85 7.67
C ALA A 463 -30.75 7.14 7.09
N PHE A 464 -29.74 6.30 7.36
CA PHE A 464 -28.41 6.44 6.76
C PHE A 464 -28.44 6.40 5.23
N ILE A 465 -29.17 5.45 4.65
CA ILE A 465 -29.32 5.32 3.19
C ILE A 465 -30.01 6.55 2.60
N SER A 466 -31.15 6.96 3.20
CA SER A 466 -31.92 8.12 2.77
C SER A 466 -31.10 9.40 2.85
N ASP A 467 -30.41 9.62 3.96
CA ASP A 467 -29.56 10.79 4.18
C ASP A 467 -28.40 10.86 3.17
N THR A 468 -27.77 9.72 2.89
CA THR A 468 -26.71 9.63 1.87
C THR A 468 -27.25 9.98 0.48
N LEU A 469 -28.46 9.55 0.12
CA LEU A 469 -29.05 9.90 -1.18
C LEU A 469 -29.47 11.37 -1.27
N GLU A 470 -29.96 11.95 -0.18
CA GLU A 470 -30.46 13.33 -0.12
C GLU A 470 -29.34 14.37 -0.05
N HIS A 471 -28.37 14.18 0.85
CA HIS A 471 -27.44 15.23 1.25
C HIS A 471 -26.00 15.03 0.74
N CYS A 472 -25.65 13.83 0.26
CA CYS A 472 -24.28 13.58 -0.22
C CYS A 472 -24.03 14.30 -1.55
N PRO A 473 -22.94 15.07 -1.70
CA PRO A 473 -22.59 15.71 -2.97
C PRO A 473 -21.86 14.76 -3.94
N TYR A 474 -21.50 13.55 -3.50
CA TYR A 474 -20.67 12.63 -4.27
C TYR A 474 -21.53 11.54 -4.95
N GLU A 475 -21.52 11.52 -6.28
CA GLU A 475 -22.34 10.61 -7.08
C GLU A 475 -21.96 9.12 -6.91
N THR A 476 -20.68 8.84 -6.67
CA THR A 476 -20.18 7.48 -6.34
C THR A 476 -20.73 6.97 -5.01
N LEU A 477 -20.95 7.85 -4.03
CA LEU A 477 -21.56 7.47 -2.76
C LEU A 477 -23.06 7.24 -2.87
N LYS A 478 -23.75 8.02 -3.70
CA LYS A 478 -25.16 7.78 -3.98
C LYS A 478 -25.37 6.44 -4.69
N GLU A 479 -24.49 6.08 -5.62
CA GLU A 479 -24.44 4.73 -6.21
C GLU A 479 -24.26 3.65 -5.14
N SER A 480 -23.29 3.83 -4.25
CA SER A 480 -23.05 2.89 -3.13
C SER A 480 -24.27 2.77 -2.22
N ALA A 481 -24.96 3.87 -1.91
CA ALA A 481 -26.20 3.86 -1.12
C ALA A 481 -27.34 3.10 -1.79
N ILE A 482 -27.47 3.16 -3.13
CA ILE A 482 -28.39 2.29 -3.88
C ILE A 482 -28.01 0.82 -3.73
N GLY A 483 -26.71 0.51 -3.79
CA GLY A 483 -26.18 -0.83 -3.53
C GLY A 483 -26.58 -1.35 -2.14
N LEU A 484 -26.37 -0.54 -1.11
CA LEU A 484 -26.75 -0.84 0.28
C LEU A 484 -28.26 -1.08 0.43
N LEU A 485 -29.09 -0.24 -0.21
CA LEU A 485 -30.53 -0.44 -0.23
C LEU A 485 -30.90 -1.78 -0.85
N LYS A 486 -30.35 -2.10 -2.03
CA LYS A 486 -30.58 -3.37 -2.71
C LYS A 486 -30.23 -4.56 -1.81
N ASP A 487 -29.10 -4.50 -1.13
CA ASP A 487 -28.63 -5.56 -0.24
C ASP A 487 -29.55 -5.75 0.98
N GLU A 488 -30.04 -4.67 1.59
CA GLU A 488 -31.05 -4.73 2.67
C GLU A 488 -32.36 -5.36 2.19
N LEU A 489 -32.86 -4.98 1.01
CA LEU A 489 -34.08 -5.56 0.42
C LEU A 489 -33.91 -7.05 0.13
N MET A 490 -32.78 -7.44 -0.48
CA MET A 490 -32.45 -8.85 -0.76
C MET A 490 -32.35 -9.67 0.53
N THR A 491 -31.73 -9.11 1.57
CA THR A 491 -31.55 -9.78 2.86
C THR A 491 -32.88 -9.93 3.60
N ALA A 492 -33.72 -8.88 3.61
CA ALA A 492 -35.06 -8.93 4.18
C ALA A 492 -35.91 -10.02 3.51
N GLN A 493 -35.86 -10.12 2.18
CA GLN A 493 -36.58 -11.14 1.42
C GLN A 493 -36.05 -12.56 1.71
N THR A 494 -34.73 -12.73 1.72
CA THR A 494 -34.08 -14.04 1.95
C THR A 494 -34.36 -14.58 3.35
N ARG A 495 -34.31 -13.70 4.36
CA ARG A 495 -34.56 -14.06 5.77
C ARG A 495 -36.03 -14.03 6.16
N LYS A 496 -36.91 -13.53 5.29
CA LYS A 496 -38.33 -13.27 5.59
C LYS A 496 -38.49 -12.37 6.82
N SER A 497 -37.65 -11.34 6.90
CA SER A 497 -37.66 -10.37 7.98
C SER A 497 -38.97 -9.59 7.99
N ASN A 498 -39.41 -9.17 9.19
CA ASN A 498 -40.54 -8.25 9.35
C ASN A 498 -40.00 -6.87 9.76
N ASN A 499 -39.56 -6.10 8.77
CA ASN A 499 -38.89 -4.80 8.95
C ASN A 499 -39.25 -3.84 7.81
N VAL A 500 -38.81 -2.58 7.86
CA VAL A 500 -39.15 -1.55 6.86
C VAL A 500 -38.77 -1.97 5.43
N PHE A 501 -37.67 -2.72 5.28
CA PHE A 501 -37.15 -3.26 4.01
C PHE A 501 -37.97 -4.42 3.40
N SER A 502 -38.90 -5.00 4.16
CA SER A 502 -39.83 -6.03 3.66
C SER A 502 -41.10 -5.45 3.01
N SER A 503 -41.19 -4.12 2.91
CA SER A 503 -42.37 -3.41 2.42
C SER A 503 -41.98 -2.28 1.46
N SER A 504 -42.98 -1.69 0.79
CA SER A 504 -42.76 -0.54 -0.08
C SER A 504 -42.32 0.73 0.65
N ALA A 505 -42.30 0.74 1.99
CA ALA A 505 -41.94 1.91 2.80
C ALA A 505 -40.48 2.34 2.56
N ALA A 506 -39.54 1.40 2.47
CA ALA A 506 -38.13 1.72 2.22
C ALA A 506 -37.93 2.44 0.87
N ILE A 507 -38.53 1.91 -0.20
CA ILE A 507 -38.47 2.51 -1.53
C ILE A 507 -39.20 3.87 -1.55
N THR A 508 -40.34 3.97 -0.88
CA THR A 508 -41.09 5.23 -0.79
C THR A 508 -40.27 6.33 -0.10
N ALA A 509 -39.51 5.98 0.93
CA ALA A 509 -38.69 6.93 1.68
C ALA A 509 -37.54 7.52 0.86
N VAL A 510 -36.91 6.72 -0.01
CA VAL A 510 -35.78 7.18 -0.84
C VAL A 510 -36.20 7.79 -2.17
N LEU A 511 -37.44 7.53 -2.63
CA LEU A 511 -37.92 7.93 -3.96
C LEU A 511 -37.69 9.41 -4.33
N PRO A 512 -37.84 10.40 -3.42
CA PRO A 512 -37.60 11.81 -3.75
C PRO A 512 -36.16 12.13 -4.17
N TYR A 513 -35.19 11.33 -3.73
CA TYR A 513 -33.75 11.55 -3.92
C TYR A 513 -33.12 10.47 -4.81
N PHE A 514 -33.97 9.63 -5.41
CA PHE A 514 -33.55 8.41 -6.07
C PHE A 514 -32.98 8.64 -7.48
N PHE A 515 -33.36 9.74 -8.14
CA PHE A 515 -32.98 10.01 -9.52
C PHE A 515 -31.91 11.13 -9.60
N PRO A 516 -30.79 10.89 -10.31
CA PRO A 516 -29.87 11.95 -10.69
C PRO A 516 -30.57 13.03 -11.52
N GLU A 517 -30.05 14.25 -11.43
CA GLU A 517 -30.49 15.34 -12.31
C GLU A 517 -30.13 15.01 -13.77
N ILE A 518 -31.08 15.26 -14.68
CA ILE A 518 -30.87 15.04 -16.11
C ILE A 518 -30.68 16.41 -16.76
N PRO A 519 -29.54 16.66 -17.44
CA PRO A 519 -29.29 17.96 -18.04
C PRO A 519 -30.24 18.21 -19.21
N SER A 520 -30.70 19.47 -19.33
CA SER A 520 -31.66 19.86 -20.36
C SER A 520 -31.02 19.86 -21.75
N VAL A 521 -31.57 19.07 -22.66
CA VAL A 521 -31.10 18.97 -24.06
C VAL A 521 -31.10 20.31 -24.80
N GLU A 522 -31.98 21.24 -24.40
CA GLU A 522 -32.13 22.56 -25.01
C GLU A 522 -31.16 23.60 -24.43
N SER A 523 -30.68 23.39 -23.21
CA SER A 523 -29.92 24.40 -22.45
C SER A 523 -28.41 24.20 -22.54
N TYR A 524 -27.95 22.98 -22.84
CA TYR A 524 -26.54 22.60 -22.87
C TYR A 524 -26.07 22.26 -24.29
N SER A 525 -24.81 22.58 -24.58
CA SER A 525 -24.08 22.09 -25.76
C SER A 525 -23.82 20.58 -25.67
N ASN A 526 -23.41 19.96 -26.78
CA ASN A 526 -23.20 18.50 -26.81
C ASN A 526 -22.01 18.08 -25.92
N GLU A 527 -20.96 18.88 -25.88
CA GLU A 527 -19.79 18.67 -25.02
C GLU A 527 -20.15 18.79 -23.53
N GLU A 528 -20.91 19.82 -23.14
CA GLU A 528 -21.39 19.99 -21.76
C GLU A 528 -22.32 18.85 -21.33
N LEU A 529 -23.21 18.39 -22.22
CA LEU A 529 -24.07 17.23 -21.93
C LEU A 529 -23.25 15.96 -21.65
N ILE A 530 -22.19 15.74 -22.42
CA ILE A 530 -21.27 14.61 -22.19
C ILE A 530 -20.61 14.77 -20.83
N GLN A 531 -20.08 15.95 -20.51
CA GLN A 531 -19.39 16.20 -19.24
C GLN A 531 -20.31 15.98 -18.03
N GLU A 532 -21.53 16.53 -18.05
CA GLU A 532 -22.50 16.38 -16.95
C GLU A 532 -22.92 14.91 -16.76
N ILE A 533 -23.21 14.19 -17.86
CA ILE A 533 -23.54 12.76 -17.80
C ILE A 533 -22.36 11.94 -17.26
N MET A 534 -21.14 12.29 -17.65
CA MET A 534 -19.94 11.59 -17.17
C MET A 534 -19.69 11.82 -15.69
N GLN A 535 -19.94 13.03 -15.19
CA GLN A 535 -19.82 13.33 -13.77
C GLN A 535 -20.81 12.52 -12.92
N ALA A 536 -22.04 12.32 -13.41
CA ALA A 536 -23.08 11.54 -12.72
C ALA A 536 -23.16 10.06 -13.16
N TYR A 537 -22.22 9.60 -13.99
CA TYR A 537 -22.26 8.27 -14.60
C TYR A 537 -22.44 7.12 -13.59
N PRO A 538 -21.68 7.06 -12.47
CA PRO A 538 -21.84 5.98 -11.50
C PRO A 538 -23.26 5.95 -10.92
N PHE A 539 -23.83 7.11 -10.58
CA PHE A 539 -25.17 7.18 -10.01
C PHE A 539 -26.24 6.76 -11.01
N HIS A 540 -26.14 7.23 -12.27
CA HIS A 540 -27.04 6.79 -13.34
C HIS A 540 -27.00 5.27 -13.53
N MET A 541 -25.82 4.67 -13.55
CA MET A 541 -25.66 3.21 -13.66
C MET A 541 -26.27 2.46 -12.47
N GLY A 542 -26.03 2.94 -11.25
CA GLY A 542 -26.62 2.39 -10.02
C GLY A 542 -28.15 2.38 -10.07
N VAL A 543 -28.75 3.50 -10.43
CA VAL A 543 -30.21 3.65 -10.57
C VAL A 543 -30.79 2.71 -11.62
N LEU A 544 -30.20 2.63 -12.81
CA LEU A 544 -30.69 1.73 -13.87
C LEU A 544 -30.61 0.26 -13.48
N ASN A 545 -29.50 -0.14 -12.85
CA ASN A 545 -29.34 -1.50 -12.33
C ASN A 545 -30.40 -1.81 -11.25
N PHE A 546 -30.69 -0.86 -10.36
CA PHE A 546 -31.68 -1.02 -9.31
C PHE A 546 -33.12 -1.06 -9.85
N LEU A 547 -33.48 -0.19 -10.78
CA LEU A 547 -34.79 -0.20 -11.44
C LEU A 547 -35.05 -1.54 -12.14
N TYR A 548 -34.03 -2.07 -12.83
CA TYR A 548 -34.14 -3.38 -13.44
C TYR A 548 -34.29 -4.50 -12.41
N PHE A 549 -33.56 -4.44 -11.30
CA PHE A 549 -33.73 -5.37 -10.17
C PHE A 549 -35.15 -5.34 -9.60
N LEU A 550 -35.70 -4.15 -9.35
CA LEU A 550 -37.07 -3.95 -8.86
C LEU A 550 -38.13 -4.44 -9.85
N SER A 551 -37.82 -4.39 -11.15
CA SER A 551 -38.70 -4.89 -12.21
C SER A 551 -38.72 -6.42 -12.32
N GLY A 552 -38.01 -7.12 -11.43
CA GLY A 552 -38.06 -8.56 -11.28
C GLY A 552 -39.30 -9.03 -10.51
N LYS A 553 -39.88 -10.17 -10.94
CA LYS A 553 -41.10 -10.74 -10.31
C LYS A 553 -40.99 -11.01 -8.81
N VAL A 554 -39.77 -11.26 -8.31
CA VAL A 554 -39.54 -11.59 -6.88
C VAL A 554 -39.77 -10.36 -6.01
N TYR A 555 -39.43 -9.17 -6.49
CA TYR A 555 -39.43 -7.92 -5.72
C TYR A 555 -40.57 -6.97 -6.07
N SER A 556 -41.46 -7.37 -6.99
CA SER A 556 -42.59 -6.54 -7.43
C SER A 556 -43.49 -6.06 -6.29
N HIS A 557 -43.60 -6.83 -5.21
CA HIS A 557 -44.38 -6.48 -4.01
C HIS A 557 -43.78 -5.30 -3.21
N LEU A 558 -42.50 -4.99 -3.41
CA LEU A 558 -41.83 -3.86 -2.77
C LEU A 558 -42.08 -2.56 -3.56
N VAL A 559 -42.40 -2.66 -4.84
CA VAL A 559 -42.52 -1.49 -5.74
C VAL A 559 -43.80 -0.72 -5.44
N PRO A 560 -43.74 0.57 -5.05
CA PRO A 560 -44.93 1.40 -4.85
C PRO A 560 -45.77 1.50 -6.13
N GLY A 561 -47.09 1.55 -5.96
CA GLY A 561 -48.03 1.66 -7.08
C GLY A 561 -47.75 2.88 -7.95
N GLY A 562 -47.59 2.68 -9.26
CA GLY A 562 -47.30 3.73 -10.22
C GLY A 562 -45.83 4.12 -10.35
N MET A 563 -44.93 3.68 -9.44
CA MET A 563 -43.50 4.06 -9.47
C MET A 563 -42.85 3.77 -10.81
N ILE A 564 -43.07 2.58 -11.41
CA ILE A 564 -42.45 2.21 -12.69
C ILE A 564 -42.90 3.14 -13.82
N GLN A 565 -44.19 3.52 -13.85
CA GLN A 565 -44.69 4.47 -14.83
C GLN A 565 -44.07 5.86 -14.62
N THR A 566 -44.03 6.33 -13.37
CA THR A 566 -43.41 7.62 -13.02
C THR A 566 -41.92 7.64 -13.34
N SER A 567 -41.19 6.56 -13.05
CA SER A 567 -39.76 6.43 -13.38
C SER A 567 -39.52 6.46 -14.89
N LYS A 568 -40.42 5.86 -15.66
CA LYS A 568 -40.35 5.91 -17.12
C LYS A 568 -40.50 7.35 -17.64
N GLU A 569 -41.51 8.06 -17.16
CA GLU A 569 -41.85 9.42 -17.63
C GLU A 569 -40.84 10.47 -17.16
N LEU A 570 -40.39 10.39 -15.90
CA LEU A 570 -39.55 11.43 -15.30
C LEU A 570 -38.04 11.18 -15.45
N TYR A 571 -37.61 9.93 -15.72
CA TYR A 571 -36.19 9.58 -15.72
C TYR A 571 -35.76 8.82 -16.98
N LEU A 572 -36.37 7.67 -17.30
CA LEU A 572 -35.88 6.83 -18.40
C LEU A 572 -36.01 7.51 -19.78
N ILE A 573 -37.14 8.16 -20.06
CA ILE A 573 -37.36 8.87 -21.34
C ILE A 573 -36.42 10.08 -21.47
N PRO A 574 -36.34 11.01 -20.50
CA PRO A 574 -35.42 12.14 -20.62
C PRO A 574 -33.95 11.72 -20.74
N LEU A 575 -33.52 10.70 -19.99
CA LEU A 575 -32.14 10.19 -20.08
C LEU A 575 -31.86 9.58 -21.47
N GLN A 576 -32.85 8.90 -22.06
CA GLN A 576 -32.73 8.37 -23.42
C GLN A 576 -32.51 9.49 -24.43
N GLU A 577 -33.26 10.59 -24.34
CA GLU A 577 -33.13 11.73 -25.25
C GLU A 577 -31.74 12.38 -25.17
N VAL A 578 -31.20 12.55 -23.96
CA VAL A 578 -29.83 13.07 -23.75
C VAL A 578 -28.80 12.13 -24.35
N LEU A 579 -28.84 10.83 -24.02
CA LEU A 579 -27.85 9.85 -24.50
C LEU A 579 -27.90 9.67 -26.02
N GLU A 580 -29.08 9.72 -26.63
CA GLU A 580 -29.20 9.68 -28.10
C GLU A 580 -28.53 10.89 -28.76
N LYS A 581 -28.51 12.05 -28.12
CA LYS A 581 -27.81 13.24 -28.61
C LYS A 581 -26.29 13.09 -28.43
N CYS A 582 -25.83 12.68 -27.25
CA CYS A 582 -24.40 12.40 -26.99
C CYS A 582 -23.84 11.36 -27.97
N LEU A 583 -24.53 10.23 -28.16
CA LEU A 583 -24.11 9.17 -29.08
C LEU A 583 -24.11 9.60 -30.56
N LYS A 584 -24.94 10.57 -30.96
CA LYS A 584 -24.93 11.12 -32.32
C LYS A 584 -23.71 12.01 -32.55
N GLU A 585 -23.26 12.75 -31.54
CA GLU A 585 -22.07 13.59 -31.61
C GLU A 585 -20.80 12.72 -31.69
N LEU A 586 -20.67 11.73 -30.80
CA LEU A 586 -19.53 10.81 -30.76
C LEU A 586 -19.34 9.99 -32.05
N ARG A 587 -20.39 9.81 -32.84
CA ARG A 587 -20.31 9.16 -34.16
C ARG A 587 -19.83 10.09 -35.28
N GLN A 588 -19.90 11.40 -35.07
CA GLN A 588 -19.49 12.42 -36.04
C GLN A 588 -18.02 12.83 -35.86
N GLU A 589 -17.48 12.69 -34.66
CA GLU A 589 -16.05 12.87 -34.39
C GLU A 589 -15.22 11.70 -34.95
N ARG A 590 -14.05 12.01 -35.52
CA ARG A 590 -13.09 10.96 -35.91
C ARG A 590 -12.42 10.43 -34.65
N PRO A 591 -12.09 9.13 -34.57
CA PRO A 591 -11.30 8.63 -33.46
C PRO A 591 -9.98 9.40 -33.40
N SER A 592 -9.79 10.12 -32.29
CA SER A 592 -8.53 10.69 -31.85
C SER A 592 -7.69 9.58 -31.19
N ASP A 593 -6.37 9.65 -31.30
CA ASP A 593 -5.44 8.71 -30.65
C ASP A 593 -5.31 8.97 -29.13
N ASP A 594 -6.16 9.83 -28.54
CA ASP A 594 -6.12 10.13 -27.11
C ASP A 594 -6.89 9.06 -26.31
N SER A 595 -6.18 8.42 -25.39
CA SER A 595 -6.70 7.32 -24.56
C SER A 595 -7.83 7.76 -23.62
N GLY A 596 -7.88 9.04 -23.23
CA GLY A 596 -8.90 9.58 -22.32
C GLY A 596 -10.29 9.74 -22.95
N GLU A 597 -10.36 10.24 -24.18
CA GLU A 597 -11.63 10.42 -24.92
C GLU A 597 -12.31 9.06 -25.22
N ASN A 598 -11.52 8.00 -25.39
CA ASN A 598 -12.04 6.65 -25.63
C ASN A 598 -12.75 6.03 -24.40
N VAL A 599 -12.39 6.42 -23.18
CA VAL A 599 -13.03 5.90 -21.94
C VAL A 599 -14.44 6.46 -21.78
N GLY A 600 -14.61 7.79 -21.91
CA GLY A 600 -15.92 8.43 -21.81
C GLY A 600 -16.90 7.94 -22.89
N GLN A 601 -16.40 7.66 -24.09
CA GLN A 601 -17.20 7.03 -25.16
C GLN A 601 -17.70 5.64 -24.76
N ALA A 602 -16.84 4.79 -24.20
CA ALA A 602 -17.22 3.45 -23.76
C ALA A 602 -18.27 3.49 -22.63
N GLU A 603 -18.14 4.43 -21.70
CA GLU A 603 -19.06 4.61 -20.59
C GLU A 603 -20.45 5.06 -21.05
N ILE A 604 -20.53 6.05 -21.96
CA ILE A 604 -21.80 6.48 -22.57
C ILE A 604 -22.47 5.33 -23.32
N HIS A 605 -21.68 4.53 -24.05
CA HIS A 605 -22.18 3.34 -24.73
C HIS A 605 -22.77 2.31 -23.74
N LEU A 606 -22.05 2.02 -22.65
CA LEU A 606 -22.51 1.07 -21.64
C LEU A 606 -23.79 1.57 -20.94
N LEU A 607 -23.85 2.87 -20.65
CA LEU A 607 -25.03 3.50 -20.06
C LEU A 607 -26.24 3.40 -20.98
N GLY A 608 -26.06 3.64 -22.29
CA GLY A 608 -27.11 3.50 -23.30
C GLY A 608 -27.62 2.06 -23.42
N GLU A 609 -26.74 1.06 -23.41
CA GLU A 609 -27.14 -0.35 -23.41
C GLU A 609 -27.96 -0.70 -22.17
N ARG A 610 -27.48 -0.27 -21.00
CA ARG A 610 -28.13 -0.54 -19.71
C ARG A 610 -29.50 0.13 -19.60
N LEU A 611 -29.63 1.35 -20.13
CA LEU A 611 -30.89 2.06 -20.22
C LEU A 611 -31.89 1.28 -21.10
N SER A 612 -31.47 0.83 -22.28
CA SER A 612 -32.32 0.08 -23.20
C SER A 612 -32.87 -1.21 -22.56
N GLN A 613 -32.00 -1.97 -21.87
CA GLN A 613 -32.39 -3.18 -21.14
C GLN A 613 -33.41 -2.86 -20.02
N THR A 614 -33.18 -1.77 -19.28
CA THR A 614 -34.05 -1.34 -18.18
C THR A 614 -35.42 -0.87 -18.67
N SER A 615 -35.46 -0.04 -19.72
CA SER A 615 -36.69 0.43 -20.35
C SER A 615 -37.54 -0.72 -20.90
N THR A 616 -36.91 -1.70 -21.55
CA THR A 616 -37.60 -2.91 -22.05
C THR A 616 -38.24 -3.69 -20.90
N GLN A 617 -37.50 -3.88 -19.80
CA GLN A 617 -38.01 -4.61 -18.65
C GLN A 617 -39.17 -3.87 -17.96
N ALA A 618 -39.08 -2.54 -17.82
CA ALA A 618 -40.14 -1.72 -17.27
C ALA A 618 -41.43 -1.80 -18.11
N GLU A 619 -41.31 -1.80 -19.44
CA GLU A 619 -42.46 -1.97 -20.34
C GLU A 619 -43.15 -3.33 -20.20
N LEU A 620 -42.36 -4.41 -20.09
CA LEU A 620 -42.89 -5.75 -19.86
C LEU A 620 -43.66 -5.85 -18.55
N GLN A 621 -43.17 -5.22 -17.49
CA GLN A 621 -43.87 -5.17 -16.21
C GLN A 621 -45.20 -4.40 -16.31
N LEU A 622 -45.20 -3.19 -16.89
CA LEU A 622 -46.41 -2.39 -17.08
C LEU A 622 -47.47 -3.12 -17.92
N LEU A 623 -47.04 -3.86 -18.94
CA LEU A 623 -47.93 -4.70 -19.73
C LEU A 623 -48.52 -5.85 -18.89
N GLY A 624 -47.69 -6.51 -18.07
CA GLY A 624 -48.11 -7.55 -17.14
C GLY A 624 -49.15 -7.05 -16.13
N ASP A 625 -48.93 -5.88 -15.54
CA ASP A 625 -49.85 -5.27 -14.58
C ASP A 625 -51.20 -4.94 -15.23
N ARG A 626 -51.19 -4.39 -16.46
CA ARG A 626 -52.42 -4.12 -17.23
C ARG A 626 -53.19 -5.40 -17.56
N LEU A 627 -52.49 -6.47 -17.93
CA LEU A 627 -53.09 -7.77 -18.19
C LEU A 627 -53.70 -8.37 -16.92
N ALA A 628 -52.99 -8.34 -15.80
CA ALA A 628 -53.50 -8.82 -14.52
C ALA A 628 -54.81 -8.10 -14.13
N LEU A 629 -54.82 -6.77 -14.25
CA LEU A 629 -55.99 -5.94 -13.97
C LEU A 629 -57.17 -6.27 -14.89
N TYR A 630 -56.90 -6.57 -16.17
CA TYR A 630 -57.90 -7.02 -17.14
C TYR A 630 -58.47 -8.39 -16.78
N PHE A 631 -57.63 -9.35 -16.35
CA PHE A 631 -58.07 -10.69 -15.94
C PHE A 631 -58.89 -10.67 -14.65
N THR A 632 -58.49 -9.91 -13.62
CA THR A 632 -59.32 -9.74 -12.40
C THR A 632 -60.70 -9.15 -12.71
N ARG A 633 -60.79 -8.20 -13.65
CA ARG A 633 -62.09 -7.64 -14.08
C ARG A 633 -62.96 -8.63 -14.85
N ILE A 634 -62.37 -9.65 -15.46
CA ILE A 634 -63.10 -10.73 -16.13
C ILE A 634 -63.57 -11.77 -15.12
N GLU A 635 -62.81 -12.05 -14.06
CA GLU A 635 -63.22 -12.99 -13.00
C GLU A 635 -64.33 -12.42 -12.09
N ASP A 636 -64.42 -11.09 -11.97
CA ASP A 636 -65.49 -10.40 -11.23
C ASP A 636 -66.81 -10.27 -12.04
N LEU A 637 -66.82 -10.61 -13.33
CA LEU A 637 -67.97 -10.62 -14.25
C LEU A 637 -68.55 -12.02 -14.41
#